data_AF-A0A839TN92-F1
#
_entry.id   AF-A0A839TN92-F1
#
_cell.length_a   1.000
_cell.length_b   1.000
_cell.length_c   1.000
_cell.angle_alpha   90.00
_cell.angle_beta   90.00
_cell.angle_gamma   90.00
#
_symmetry.space_group_name_H-M   'P 1'
#
loop_
_entity.id
_entity.type
_entity.pdbx_description
1 polymer ?
#
loop_
_entity_poly.entity_id
_entity_poly.type
_entity_poly.pdbx_seq_one_letter_code
_entity_poly.pdbx_strand_id
1 'polypeptide(L)' 'MDKVRDLHERGVRVRQGDFDDSGSLLHAFEDASQVLMISSHSLGEAAVRQHQTAIDAAKKAGVRRLLYTS' A
#
# COMPACT_ATOMS: atom_id res chain seq x y z
N MET A 1 5.03 18.22 1.29
CA MET A 1 5.85 17.66 0.19
C MET A 1 7.31 17.47 0.59
N ASP A 2 7.87 18.24 1.54
CA ASP A 2 9.29 18.11 1.92
C ASP A 2 9.67 16.75 2.53
N LYS A 3 8.75 16.08 3.24
CA LYS A 3 9.01 14.79 3.91
C LYS A 3 9.33 13.62 2.96
N VAL A 4 9.02 13.73 1.67
CA VAL A 4 9.26 12.66 0.68
C VAL A 4 10.29 13.04 -0.38
N ARG A 5 10.89 14.24 -0.25
CA ARG A 5 11.84 14.74 -1.23
C ARG A 5 13.12 13.90 -1.27
N ASP A 6 13.62 13.44 -0.12
CA ASP A 6 14.80 12.55 -0.06
C ASP A 6 14.58 11.26 -0.84
N LEU A 7 13.39 10.66 -0.70
CA LEU A 7 13.04 9.42 -1.40
C LEU A 7 13.04 9.65 -2.90
N HIS A 8 12.46 10.76 -3.35
CA HIS A 8 12.44 11.12 -4.76
C HIS A 8 13.85 11.39 -5.32
N GLU A 9 14.68 12.12 -4.57
CA GLU A 9 16.10 12.38 -4.91
C GLU A 9 16.91 11.06 -5.02
N ARG A 10 16.48 10.00 -4.32
CA ARG A 10 17.05 8.65 -4.38
C ARG A 10 16.42 7.75 -5.46
N GLY A 11 15.55 8.31 -6.31
CA GLY A 11 14.89 7.59 -7.40
C GLY A 11 13.68 6.75 -6.98
N VAL A 12 13.18 6.92 -5.75
CA VAL A 12 11.98 6.23 -5.28
C VAL A 12 10.74 6.94 -5.82
N ARG A 13 9.88 6.18 -6.50
CA ARG A 13 8.55 6.65 -6.89
C ARG A 13 7.63 6.64 -5.67
N VAL A 14 7.05 7.78 -5.34
CA VAL A 14 6.12 7.95 -4.22
C VAL A 14 4.73 8.14 -4.78
N ARG A 15 3.79 7.30 -4.36
CA ARG A 15 2.36 7.37 -4.74
C ARG A 15 1.53 7.49 -3.46
N GLN A 16 0.45 8.25 -3.53
CA GLN A 16 -0.52 8.33 -2.43
C GLN A 16 -1.27 7.01 -2.31
N GLY A 17 -1.45 6.54 -1.08
CA GLY A 17 -2.26 5.37 -0.76
C GLY A 17 -2.87 5.53 0.63
N ASP A 18 -4.14 5.19 0.74
CA ASP A 18 -4.93 5.23 1.97
C ASP A 18 -5.66 3.88 2.11
N PHE A 19 -5.53 3.24 3.27
CA PHE A 19 -6.14 1.94 3.52
C PHE A 19 -7.68 1.98 3.54
N ASP A 20 -8.27 3.16 3.71
CA ASP A 20 -9.71 3.38 3.66
C ASP A 20 -10.20 3.80 2.25
N ASP A 21 -9.28 3.99 1.28
CA ASP A 21 -9.58 4.26 -0.13
C ASP A 21 -8.93 3.22 -1.05
N SER A 22 -9.73 2.22 -1.44
CA SER A 22 -9.28 1.15 -2.35
C SER A 22 -8.80 1.65 -3.72
N GLY A 23 -9.31 2.79 -4.22
CA GLY A 23 -8.91 3.37 -5.49
C GLY A 23 -7.49 3.93 -5.42
N SER A 24 -7.17 4.60 -4.31
CA SER A 24 -5.82 5.07 -4.05
C SER A 24 -4.80 3.92 -3.99
N LEU A 25 -5.16 2.80 -3.36
CA LEU A 25 -4.27 1.63 -3.28
C LEU A 25 -4.10 0.94 -4.62
N LEU A 26 -5.17 0.83 -5.41
CA LEU A 26 -5.08 0.26 -6.76
C LEU A 26 -4.10 1.06 -7.61
N HIS A 27 -4.20 2.38 -7.59
CA HIS A 27 -3.26 3.26 -8.27
C HIS A 27 -1.84 3.13 -7.70
N ALA A 28 -1.69 3.08 -6.38
CA ALA A 28 -0.39 2.91 -5.73
C ALA A 28 0.31 1.61 -6.18
N PHE A 29 -0.45 0.53 -6.38
CA PHE A 29 0.06 -0.79 -6.73
C PHE A 29 0.22 -1.06 -8.24
N GLU A 30 -0.10 -0.09 -9.11
CA GLU A 30 0.10 -0.24 -10.56
C GLU A 30 1.54 -0.69 -10.88
N ASP A 31 1.67 -1.72 -11.73
CA ASP A 31 2.92 -2.36 -12.16
C ASP A 31 3.74 -3.05 -11.04
N ALA A 32 3.22 -3.14 -9.82
CA ALA A 32 3.92 -3.81 -8.73
C ALA A 32 3.89 -5.33 -8.90
N SER A 33 5.07 -5.96 -9.01
CA SER A 33 5.19 -7.42 -8.98
C SER A 33 5.05 -7.98 -7.56
N GLN A 34 5.47 -7.20 -6.55
CA GLN A 34 5.43 -7.55 -5.14
C GLN A 34 5.02 -6.34 -4.30
N VAL A 35 4.28 -6.59 -3.22
CA VAL A 35 3.90 -5.57 -2.23
C VAL A 35 4.31 -6.04 -0.84
N LEU A 36 4.94 -5.15 -0.07
CA LEU A 36 5.16 -5.30 1.36
C LEU A 36 4.15 -4.41 2.08
N MET A 37 3.20 -5.02 2.78
CA MET A 37 2.25 -4.34 3.63
C MET A 37 2.81 -4.27 5.05
N ILE A 38 3.02 -3.05 5.53
CA ILE A 38 3.36 -2.79 6.93
C ILE A 38 2.06 -2.54 7.69
N SER A 39 1.94 -3.09 8.91
CA SER A 39 0.74 -2.95 9.73
C SER A 39 0.35 -1.48 9.91
N SER A 40 -0.95 -1.19 9.82
CA SER A 40 -1.45 0.15 10.09
C SER A 40 -1.45 0.39 11.60
N HIS A 41 -1.48 1.65 12.02
CA HIS A 41 -1.59 2.00 13.44
C HIS A 41 -3.00 1.73 14.01
N SER A 42 -3.92 1.23 13.19
CA SER A 42 -5.28 0.89 13.56
C SER A 42 -5.33 -0.43 14.34
N LEU A 43 -6.36 -0.61 15.18
CA LEU A 43 -6.57 -1.82 15.97
C LEU A 43 -7.96 -2.42 15.72
N GLY A 44 -8.13 -3.70 16.06
CA GLY A 44 -9.40 -4.40 15.99
C GLY A 44 -9.98 -4.46 14.57
N GLU A 45 -11.29 -4.26 14.44
CA GLU A 45 -11.97 -4.39 13.15
C GLU A 45 -11.48 -3.41 12.09
N ALA A 46 -11.03 -2.22 12.49
CA ALA A 46 -10.49 -1.24 11.55
C ALA A 46 -9.21 -1.76 10.87
N ALA A 47 -8.30 -2.37 11.66
CA ALA A 47 -7.10 -3.00 11.11
C ALA A 47 -7.45 -4.12 10.12
N VAL A 48 -8.41 -4.97 10.49
CA VAL A 48 -8.87 -6.08 9.63
C VAL A 48 -9.44 -5.55 8.31
N ARG A 49 -10.31 -4.54 8.36
CA ARG A 49 -10.88 -3.92 7.15
C ARG A 49 -9.80 -3.29 6.26
N GLN A 50 -8.88 -2.53 6.85
CA GLN A 50 -7.79 -1.87 6.13
C GLN A 50 -6.85 -2.87 5.45
N HIS A 51 -6.49 -3.96 6.13
CA HIS A 51 -5.70 -5.03 5.52
C HIS A 51 -6.45 -5.73 4.39
N GLN A 52 -7.75 -5.99 4.55
CA GLN A 52 -8.58 -6.56 3.50
C GLN A 52 -8.60 -5.65 2.26
N THR A 53 -8.79 -4.34 2.43
CA THR A 53 -8.75 -3.36 1.34
C THR A 53 -7.44 -3.42 0.56
N ALA A 54 -6.30 -3.47 1.26
CA ALA A 54 -4.98 -3.55 0.63
C ALA A 54 -4.75 -4.89 -0.09
N ILE A 55 -5.17 -6.00 0.50
CA ILE A 55 -5.07 -7.33 -0.12
C ILE A 55 -5.88 -7.37 -1.41
N ASP A 56 -7.10 -6.83 -1.41
CA ASP A 56 -7.97 -6.85 -2.59
C ASP A 56 -7.48 -5.90 -3.68
N ALA A 57 -6.96 -4.72 -3.31
CA ALA A 57 -6.30 -3.83 -4.26
C ALA A 57 -5.06 -4.48 -4.89
N ALA A 58 -4.22 -5.15 -4.09
CA ALA A 58 -3.04 -5.86 -4.60
C ALA A 58 -3.41 -6.99 -5.57
N LYS A 59 -4.45 -7.77 -5.25
CA LYS A 59 -4.98 -8.80 -6.17
C LYS A 59 -5.46 -8.18 -7.48
N LYS A 60 -6.25 -7.10 -7.41
CA LYS A 60 -6.77 -6.41 -8.60
C LYS A 60 -5.66 -5.81 -9.46
N ALA A 61 -4.59 -5.30 -8.84
CA ALA A 61 -3.41 -4.79 -9.52
C ALA A 61 -2.52 -5.88 -10.16
N GLY A 62 -2.81 -7.17 -9.93
CA GLY A 62 -2.01 -8.28 -10.47
C GLY A 62 -0.71 -8.53 -9.70
N VAL A 63 -0.62 -8.08 -8.45
CA VAL A 63 0.53 -8.33 -7.57
C VAL A 63 0.71 -9.83 -7.38
N ARG A 64 1.92 -10.34 -7.61
CA ARG A 64 2.24 -11.78 -7.55
C ARG A 64 2.65 -12.25 -6.16
N ARG A 65 3.13 -11.34 -5.31
CA ARG A 65 3.53 -11.66 -3.94
C ARG A 65 3.21 -10.52 -2.99
N LEU A 66 2.42 -10.82 -1.95
CA LEU A 66 2.15 -9.92 -0.84
C LEU A 66 2.91 -10.43 0.40
N LEU A 67 3.72 -9.57 1.00
CA LEU A 67 4.39 -9.82 2.29
C LEU A 67 3.74 -8.93 3.34
N TYR A 68 3.69 -9.41 4.59
CA TYR A 68 3.09 -8.69 5.70
C TYR A 68 3.97 -8.79 6.94
N THR A 69 4.11 -7.68 7.66
CA THR A 69 4.80 -7.62 8.96
C THR A 69 3.74 -7.60 10.08
N SER A 70 3.77 -8.59 10.97
CA SER A 70 2.79 -8.74 12.07
C SER A 70 3.06 -7.81 13.23
#